data_AF-A0AB39I617-F1
#
_entry.id   AF-A0AB39I617-F1
#
_cell.length_a   1.000
_cell.length_b   1.000
_cell.length_c   1.000
_cell.angle_alpha   90.00
_cell.angle_beta   90.00
_cell.angle_gamma   90.00
#
_symmetry.space_group_name_H-M   'P 1'
#
loop_
_entity.id
_entity.type
_entity.pdbx_description
1 polymer ?
#
loop_
_entity_poly.entity_id
_entity_poly.type
_entity_poly.pdbx_seq_one_letter_code
_entity_poly.pdbx_strand_id
1 'polypeptide(L)'
;MDLKKLAAEIITFAIKTAVGCFLIGLTVWLVLWTLLSPTKLTGSEVAGWVQAIGSIGAIIGALAVANWQHRKQQSNLAAQQVERQRAMHGVIGEVVEHVKCLKETMDSSQDEAKFREYWDVGLEGTYNAALQTLNALPAHELGGPERAVQFMAIVGAMSKICVLLERDTQSGNPPELKPIYPQLAYHANQVAFSWGKFMPLSAR
;
A
#
# COMPACT_ATOMS: atom_id res chain seq x y z
N MET A 1 15.32 -4.30 16.97
CA MET A 1 14.23 -4.95 17.73
C MET A 1 14.68 -5.07 19.17
N ASP A 2 13.94 -4.51 20.12
CA ASP A 2 14.38 -4.39 21.51
C ASP A 2 14.16 -5.70 22.28
N LEU A 3 15.25 -6.33 22.71
CA LEU A 3 15.26 -7.59 23.46
C LEU A 3 14.42 -7.50 24.75
N LYS A 4 14.36 -6.32 25.38
CA LYS A 4 13.57 -6.12 26.60
C LYS A 4 12.07 -6.17 26.31
N LYS A 5 11.65 -5.59 25.18
CA LYS A 5 10.25 -5.61 24.74
C LYS A 5 9.81 -7.04 24.41
N LEU A 6 10.66 -7.79 23.71
CA LEU A 6 10.39 -9.19 23.39
C LEU A 6 10.24 -10.04 24.66
N ALA A 7 11.13 -9.88 25.64
CA ALA A 7 11.06 -10.62 26.90
C ALA A 7 9.77 -10.32 27.69
N ALA A 8 9.35 -9.05 27.74
CA ALA A 8 8.11 -8.65 28.41
C ALA A 8 6.85 -9.24 27.75
N GLU A 9 6.81 -9.32 26.41
CA GLU A 9 5.72 -9.95 25.68
C GLU A 9 5.64 -11.46 25.95
N ILE A 10 6.77 -12.15 25.99
CA ILE A 10 6.85 -13.59 26.30
C ILE A 10 6.37 -13.87 27.73
N ILE A 11 6.84 -13.11 28.73
CA ILE A 11 6.42 -13.29 30.12
C ILE A 11 4.92 -13.04 30.28
N THR A 12 4.40 -11.99 29.66
CA THR A 12 2.98 -11.66 29.72
C THR A 12 2.12 -12.77 29.08
N PHE A 13 2.58 -13.35 27.97
CA PHE A 13 1.92 -14.49 27.32
C PHE A 13 1.95 -15.75 28.20
N ALA A 14 3.09 -16.06 28.81
CA ALA A 14 3.25 -17.20 29.69
C ALA A 14 2.33 -17.10 30.91
N ILE A 15 2.25 -15.93 31.56
CA ILE A 15 1.35 -15.70 32.70
C ILE A 15 -0.12 -15.86 32.30
N LYS A 16 -0.54 -15.26 31.17
CA LYS A 16 -1.93 -15.38 30.68
C LYS A 16 -2.30 -16.83 30.38
N THR A 17 -1.40 -17.57 29.75
CA THR A 17 -1.59 -19.00 29.45
C THR A 17 -1.67 -19.81 30.74
N ALA A 18 -0.77 -19.59 31.70
CA ALA A 18 -0.74 -20.30 32.98
C ALA A 18 -2.01 -20.04 33.80
N VAL A 19 -2.47 -18.79 33.90
CA VAL A 19 -3.72 -18.42 34.57
C VAL A 19 -4.92 -19.07 33.86
N GLY A 20 -4.95 -19.05 32.52
CA GLY A 20 -5.98 -19.73 31.74
C GLY A 20 -6.04 -21.23 32.02
N CYS A 21 -4.90 -21.93 31.97
CA CYS A 21 -4.80 -23.35 32.27
C CYS A 21 -5.21 -23.66 33.71
N PHE A 22 -4.81 -22.82 34.68
CA PHE A 22 -5.19 -22.98 36.08
C PHE A 22 -6.70 -22.84 36.28
N LEU A 23 -7.33 -21.82 35.68
CA LEU A 23 -8.77 -21.61 35.78
C LEU A 23 -9.55 -22.75 35.13
N ILE A 24 -9.11 -23.24 33.96
CA ILE A 24 -9.73 -24.41 33.30
C ILE A 24 -9.54 -25.66 34.16
N GLY A 25 -8.34 -25.88 34.71
CA GLY A 25 -8.07 -27.00 35.60
C GLY A 25 -8.94 -26.95 36.86
N LEU A 26 -9.10 -25.77 37.46
CA LEU A 26 -9.94 -25.54 38.63
C LEU A 26 -11.42 -25.78 38.31
N THR A 27 -11.93 -25.31 37.16
CA THR A 27 -13.32 -25.55 36.78
C THR A 27 -13.58 -27.02 36.49
N VAL A 28 -12.70 -27.70 35.75
CA VAL A 28 -12.80 -29.14 35.51
C VAL A 28 -12.74 -29.92 36.82
N TRP A 29 -11.82 -29.57 37.72
CA TRP A 29 -11.70 -30.20 39.03
C TRP A 29 -12.95 -30.00 39.89
N LEU A 30 -13.50 -28.78 39.95
CA LEU A 30 -14.74 -28.49 40.68
C LEU A 30 -15.94 -29.24 40.09
N VAL A 31 -16.04 -29.35 38.76
CA VAL A 31 -17.09 -30.10 38.08
C VAL A 31 -16.96 -31.61 38.36
N LEU A 32 -15.75 -32.17 38.31
CA LEU A 32 -15.53 -33.57 38.65
C LEU A 32 -15.81 -33.84 40.14
N TRP A 33 -15.41 -32.93 41.02
CA TRP A 33 -15.68 -33.02 42.46
C TRP A 33 -17.18 -33.02 42.75
N THR A 34 -17.96 -32.14 42.12
CA THR A 34 -19.43 -32.12 42.31
C THR A 34 -20.12 -33.34 41.71
N LEU A 35 -19.62 -33.88 40.60
CA LEU A 35 -20.14 -35.12 40.00
C LEU A 35 -19.82 -36.38 40.83
N LEU A 36 -18.68 -36.41 41.51
CA LEU A 36 -18.23 -37.56 42.31
C LEU A 36 -18.62 -37.47 43.79
N SER A 37 -18.98 -36.28 44.28
CA SER A 37 -19.47 -36.09 45.66
C SER A 37 -20.82 -36.80 45.84
N PRO A 38 -21.06 -37.52 46.96
CA PRO A 38 -22.31 -38.26 47.22
C PRO A 38 -23.49 -37.34 47.59
N THR A 39 -23.63 -36.21 46.91
CA THR A 39 -24.75 -35.28 47.05
C THR A 39 -25.90 -35.71 46.14
N LYS A 40 -27.13 -35.74 46.67
CA LYS A 40 -28.36 -36.06 45.92
C LYS A 40 -28.77 -34.90 45.00
N LEU A 41 -27.90 -34.47 44.09
CA LEU A 41 -28.26 -33.51 43.06
C LEU A 41 -29.16 -34.20 42.04
N THR A 42 -30.27 -33.56 41.71
CA THR A 42 -31.16 -34.06 40.65
C THR A 42 -30.50 -33.82 39.29
N GLY A 43 -30.68 -34.73 38.33
CA GLY A 43 -30.04 -34.62 37.01
C GLY A 43 -30.32 -33.30 36.27
N SER A 44 -31.45 -32.63 36.58
CA SER A 44 -31.77 -31.33 36.00
C SER A 44 -30.88 -30.19 36.52
N GLU A 45 -30.41 -30.26 37.77
CA GLU A 45 -29.57 -29.21 38.36
C GLU A 45 -28.16 -29.22 37.76
N VAL A 46 -27.58 -30.41 37.60
CA VAL A 46 -26.27 -30.59 36.96
C VAL A 46 -26.31 -30.13 35.50
N ALA A 47 -27.38 -30.45 34.76
CA ALA A 47 -27.55 -30.01 33.38
C ALA A 47 -27.60 -28.48 33.26
N GLY A 48 -28.28 -27.79 34.18
CA GLY A 48 -28.35 -26.32 34.20
C GLY A 48 -26.98 -25.65 34.39
N TRP A 49 -26.14 -26.20 35.28
CA TRP A 49 -24.79 -25.70 35.50
C TRP A 49 -23.86 -25.88 34.29
N VAL A 50 -23.87 -27.08 33.70
CA VAL A 50 -23.07 -27.36 32.49
C VAL A 50 -23.48 -26.43 31.35
N GLN A 51 -24.79 -26.18 31.18
CA GLN A 51 -25.30 -25.26 30.18
C GLN A 51 -24.83 -23.81 30.41
N ALA A 52 -24.87 -23.34 31.66
CA ALA A 52 -24.44 -21.98 32.00
C ALA A 52 -22.92 -21.76 31.78
N ILE A 53 -22.10 -22.74 32.15
CA ILE A 53 -20.64 -22.68 31.90
C ILE A 53 -20.36 -22.77 30.40
N GLY A 54 -21.06 -23.65 29.69
CA GLY A 54 -20.93 -23.82 28.25
C GLY A 54 -21.26 -22.54 27.47
N SER A 55 -22.32 -21.82 27.86
CA SER A 55 -22.70 -20.56 27.19
C SER A 55 -21.68 -19.44 27.44
N ILE A 56 -21.17 -19.30 28.67
CA ILE A 56 -20.11 -18.32 28.99
C ILE A 56 -18.82 -18.64 28.23
N GLY A 57 -18.41 -19.92 28.23
CA GLY A 57 -17.23 -20.38 27.49
C GLY A 57 -17.34 -20.12 25.99
N ALA A 58 -18.52 -20.38 25.40
CA ALA A 58 -18.79 -20.09 24.00
C ALA A 58 -18.69 -18.59 23.68
N ILE A 59 -19.24 -17.72 24.54
CA ILE A 59 -19.15 -16.27 24.37
C ILE A 59 -17.69 -15.79 24.44
N ILE A 60 -16.91 -16.26 25.43
CA ILE A 60 -15.49 -15.90 25.56
C ILE A 60 -14.69 -16.39 24.35
N GLY A 61 -14.94 -17.62 23.90
CA GLY A 61 -14.31 -18.19 22.71
C GLY A 61 -14.62 -17.37 21.47
N ALA A 62 -15.89 -17.00 21.25
CA ALA A 62 -16.31 -16.18 20.13
C ALA A 62 -15.64 -14.79 20.15
N LEU A 63 -15.58 -14.13 21.31
CA LEU A 63 -14.90 -12.84 21.49
C LEU A 63 -13.39 -12.93 21.24
N ALA A 64 -12.74 -14.00 21.70
CA ALA A 64 -11.31 -14.20 21.49
C ALA A 64 -10.98 -14.38 20.00
N VAL A 65 -11.77 -15.18 19.28
CA VAL A 65 -11.62 -15.38 17.83
C VAL A 65 -11.89 -14.09 17.07
N ALA A 66 -12.97 -13.37 17.40
CA ALA A 66 -13.31 -12.11 16.75
C ALA A 66 -12.19 -11.06 16.93
N ASN A 67 -11.63 -10.94 18.14
CA ASN A 67 -10.51 -10.03 18.41
C ASN A 67 -9.25 -10.42 17.64
N TRP A 68 -8.95 -11.72 17.53
CA TRP A 68 -7.81 -12.19 16.75
C TRP A 68 -7.99 -11.89 15.25
N GLN A 69 -9.17 -12.17 14.70
CA GLN A 69 -9.50 -11.86 13.31
C GLN A 69 -9.39 -10.36 13.03
N HIS A 70 -9.94 -9.51 13.92
CA HIS A 70 -9.88 -8.06 13.79
C HIS A 70 -8.43 -7.54 13.77
N ARG A 71 -7.58 -8.00 14.71
CA ARG A 71 -6.16 -7.62 14.74
C ARG A 71 -5.41 -8.07 13.48
N LYS A 72 -5.66 -9.30 13.02
CA LYS A 72 -5.06 -9.83 11.81
C LYS A 72 -5.50 -9.04 10.57
N GLN A 73 -6.78 -8.69 10.49
CA GLN A 73 -7.32 -7.88 9.41
C GLN A 73 -6.70 -6.48 9.41
N GLN A 74 -6.60 -5.81 10.56
CA GLN A 74 -5.94 -4.50 10.67
C GLN A 74 -4.47 -4.56 10.24
N SER A 75 -3.72 -5.59 10.66
CA SER A 75 -2.34 -5.79 10.22
C SER A 75 -2.22 -6.00 8.71
N ASN A 76 -3.11 -6.79 8.13
CA ASN A 76 -3.13 -7.05 6.69
C ASN A 76 -3.48 -5.78 5.90
N LEU A 77 -4.46 -5.00 6.37
CA LEU A 77 -4.82 -3.73 5.74
C LEU A 77 -3.67 -2.73 5.77
N ALA A 78 -2.96 -2.61 6.90
CA ALA A 78 -1.78 -1.76 7.01
C ALA A 78 -0.67 -2.20 6.04
N ALA A 79 -0.39 -3.51 5.96
CA ALA A 79 0.59 -4.05 5.03
C ALA A 79 0.20 -3.82 3.56
N GLN A 80 -1.08 -4.02 3.21
CA GLN A 80 -1.62 -3.75 1.88
C GLN A 80 -1.52 -2.26 1.51
N GLN A 81 -1.77 -1.35 2.45
CA GLN A 81 -1.61 0.08 2.22
C GLN A 81 -0.15 0.45 1.92
N VAL A 82 0.81 -0.10 2.67
CA VAL A 82 2.24 0.12 2.42
C VAL A 82 2.66 -0.41 1.05
N GLU A 83 2.25 -1.64 0.71
CA GLU A 83 2.58 -2.24 -0.58
C GLU A 83 1.96 -1.46 -1.75
N ARG A 84 0.71 -1.01 -1.58
CA ARG A 84 0.03 -0.18 -2.56
C ARG A 84 0.75 1.16 -2.77
N GLN A 85 1.17 1.82 -1.69
CA GLN A 85 1.95 3.05 -1.79
C GLN A 85 3.30 2.83 -2.48
N ARG A 86 3.96 1.70 -2.18
CA ARG A 86 5.23 1.32 -2.84
C ARG A 86 5.03 1.09 -4.33
N ALA A 87 3.98 0.37 -4.72
CA ALA A 87 3.63 0.14 -6.11
C ALA A 87 3.35 1.46 -6.85
N MET A 88 2.56 2.37 -6.25
CA MET A 88 2.31 3.70 -6.80
C MET A 88 3.60 4.50 -6.99
N HIS A 89 4.48 4.50 -5.99
CA HIS A 89 5.79 5.15 -6.09
C HIS A 89 6.64 4.54 -7.22
N GLY A 90 6.64 3.22 -7.37
CA GLY A 90 7.34 2.54 -8.45
C GLY A 90 6.83 2.96 -9.83
N VAL A 91 5.51 2.99 -10.00
CA VAL A 91 4.87 3.44 -11.26
C VAL A 91 5.22 4.89 -11.56
N ILE A 92 5.09 5.81 -10.59
CA ILE A 92 5.41 7.23 -10.81
C ILE A 92 6.91 7.40 -11.11
N GLY A 93 7.77 6.67 -10.40
CA GLY A 93 9.22 6.69 -10.60
C GLY A 93 9.62 6.25 -12.01
N GLU A 94 8.99 5.20 -12.54
CA GLU A 94 9.23 4.73 -13.90
C GLU A 94 8.87 5.79 -14.94
N VAL A 95 7.73 6.47 -14.76
CA VAL A 95 7.33 7.57 -15.65
C VAL A 95 8.32 8.73 -15.60
N VAL A 96 8.83 9.06 -14.42
CA VAL A 96 9.86 10.10 -14.26
C VAL A 96 11.13 9.70 -15.00
N GLU A 97 11.54 8.43 -14.93
CA GLU A 97 12.72 7.95 -15.63
C GLU A 97 12.53 7.99 -17.16
N HIS A 98 11.34 7.66 -17.66
CA HIS A 98 11.01 7.86 -19.08
C HIS A 98 11.18 9.33 -19.48
N VAL A 99 10.59 10.28 -18.74
CA VAL A 99 10.71 11.72 -19.02
C VAL A 99 12.17 12.20 -18.98
N LYS A 100 12.98 11.65 -18.09
CA LYS A 100 14.41 11.91 -18.03
C LYS A 100 15.15 11.37 -19.27
N CYS A 101 14.86 10.13 -19.67
CA CYS A 101 15.41 9.53 -20.89
C CYS A 101 15.05 10.32 -22.15
N LEU A 102 13.80 10.81 -22.25
CA LEU A 102 13.38 11.71 -23.32
C LEU A 102 14.23 12.97 -23.36
N LYS A 103 14.45 13.61 -22.20
CA LYS A 103 15.28 14.81 -22.11
C LYS A 103 16.72 14.53 -22.54
N GLU A 104 17.32 13.45 -22.04
CA GLU A 104 18.68 13.04 -22.43
C GLU A 104 18.78 12.72 -23.92
N THR A 105 17.74 12.14 -24.50
CA THR A 105 17.66 11.88 -25.94
C THR A 105 17.59 13.19 -26.72
N MET A 106 16.78 14.16 -26.29
CA MET A 106 16.73 15.49 -26.92
C MET A 106 18.09 16.21 -26.84
N ASP A 107 18.74 16.16 -25.68
CA ASP A 107 20.03 16.82 -25.42
C ASP A 107 21.18 16.19 -26.22
N SER A 108 21.11 14.88 -26.50
CA SER A 108 22.13 14.13 -27.25
C SER A 108 21.84 14.02 -28.76
N SER A 109 20.58 14.12 -29.18
CA SER A 109 20.19 14.01 -30.58
C SER A 109 20.54 15.29 -31.35
N GLN A 110 21.53 15.20 -32.23
CA GLN A 110 21.73 16.23 -33.27
C GLN A 110 20.79 16.04 -34.47
N ASP A 111 20.16 14.86 -34.56
CA ASP A 111 19.36 14.40 -35.69
C ASP A 111 17.88 14.26 -35.28
N GLU A 112 17.08 15.23 -35.69
CA GLU A 112 15.63 15.30 -35.40
C GLU A 112 14.84 14.16 -36.06
N ALA A 113 15.30 13.65 -37.21
CA ALA A 113 14.62 12.57 -37.90
C ALA A 113 14.70 11.27 -37.10
N LYS A 114 15.87 10.99 -36.50
CA LYS A 114 16.04 9.85 -35.60
C LYS A 114 15.20 9.97 -34.35
N PHE A 115 15.16 11.15 -33.72
CA PHE A 115 14.30 11.35 -32.56
C PHE A 115 12.83 11.05 -32.87
N ARG A 116 12.34 11.54 -34.03
CA ARG A 116 10.97 11.25 -34.48
C ARG A 116 10.74 9.76 -34.70
N GLU A 117 11.66 9.08 -35.38
CA GLU A 117 11.56 7.62 -35.57
C GLU A 117 11.50 6.87 -34.23
N TYR A 118 12.35 7.25 -33.26
CA TYR A 118 12.28 6.67 -31.90
C TYR A 118 10.96 6.97 -31.21
N TRP A 119 10.44 8.19 -31.37
CA TRP A 119 9.15 8.58 -30.80
C TRP A 119 8.00 7.74 -31.37
N ASP A 120 7.87 7.72 -32.70
CA ASP A 120 6.78 7.08 -33.43
C ASP A 120 6.80 5.55 -33.28
N VAL A 121 7.99 4.94 -33.24
CA VAL A 121 8.11 3.46 -33.18
C VAL A 121 7.96 2.93 -31.76
N GLY A 122 8.41 3.66 -30.74
CA GLY A 122 8.58 3.09 -29.39
C GLY A 122 8.07 3.92 -28.22
N LEU A 123 8.17 5.24 -28.28
CA LEU A 123 7.91 6.08 -27.10
C LEU A 123 6.45 6.51 -27.00
N GLU A 124 5.77 6.84 -28.12
CA GLU A 124 4.40 7.36 -28.09
C GLU A 124 3.45 6.43 -27.32
N GLY A 125 3.41 5.14 -27.68
CA GLY A 125 2.56 4.15 -27.02
C GLY A 125 2.90 3.98 -25.54
N THR A 126 4.19 3.99 -25.20
CA THR A 126 4.69 3.84 -23.83
C THR A 126 4.28 5.04 -22.97
N TYR A 127 4.41 6.26 -23.51
CA TYR A 127 4.00 7.49 -22.83
C TYR A 127 2.49 7.58 -22.64
N ASN A 128 1.72 7.22 -23.65
CA ASN A 128 0.26 7.21 -23.55
C ASN A 128 -0.22 6.19 -22.52
N ALA A 129 0.36 4.98 -22.49
CA ALA A 129 0.05 3.99 -21.46
C ALA A 129 0.45 4.46 -20.06
N ALA A 130 1.62 5.09 -19.92
CA ALA A 130 2.10 5.65 -18.66
C ALA A 130 1.18 6.80 -18.17
N LEU A 131 0.78 7.71 -19.05
CA LEU A 131 -0.13 8.80 -18.70
C LEU A 131 -1.52 8.28 -18.30
N GLN A 132 -2.06 7.28 -19.02
CA GLN A 132 -3.30 6.60 -18.64
C GLN A 132 -3.18 5.93 -17.26
N THR A 133 -2.05 5.27 -17.01
CA THR A 133 -1.77 4.62 -15.72
C THR A 133 -1.73 5.66 -14.61
N LEU A 134 -1.06 6.80 -14.81
CA LEU A 134 -1.06 7.88 -13.82
C LEU A 134 -2.47 8.44 -13.60
N ASN A 135 -3.25 8.69 -14.65
CA ASN A 135 -4.62 9.19 -14.51
C ASN A 135 -5.55 8.23 -13.74
N ALA A 136 -5.24 6.93 -13.74
CA ALA A 136 -5.97 5.92 -12.98
C ALA A 136 -5.58 5.88 -11.49
N LEU A 137 -4.47 6.51 -11.08
CA LEU A 137 -4.04 6.51 -9.68
C LEU A 137 -4.88 7.48 -8.83
N PRO A 138 -5.44 7.03 -7.70
CA PRO A 138 -6.21 7.89 -6.80
C PRO A 138 -5.29 8.85 -6.03
N ALA A 139 -5.30 10.13 -6.41
CA ALA A 139 -4.44 11.16 -5.79
C ALA A 139 -4.61 11.29 -4.26
N HIS A 140 -5.81 11.00 -3.73
CA HIS A 140 -6.10 11.08 -2.30
C HIS A 140 -5.40 10.00 -1.47
N GLU A 141 -4.86 8.95 -2.11
CA GLU A 141 -4.17 7.86 -1.41
C GLU A 141 -2.65 8.09 -1.27
N LEU A 142 -2.12 9.18 -1.82
CA LEU A 142 -0.68 9.45 -1.89
C LEU A 142 -0.05 9.83 -0.55
N GLY A 143 -0.83 9.85 0.54
CA GLY A 143 -0.31 10.05 1.90
C GLY A 143 -0.17 11.52 2.32
N GLY A 144 -0.83 12.45 1.62
CA GLY A 144 -0.94 13.85 2.03
C GLY A 144 -1.24 14.81 0.86
N PRO A 145 -1.77 16.01 1.16
CA PRO A 145 -2.10 17.00 0.13
C PRO A 145 -0.86 17.48 -0.64
N GLU A 146 0.30 17.57 0.00
CA GLU A 146 1.54 18.01 -0.66
C GLU A 146 1.96 17.03 -1.76
N ARG A 147 1.86 15.72 -1.50
CA ARG A 147 2.16 14.67 -2.47
C ARG A 147 1.15 14.62 -3.60
N ALA A 148 -0.13 14.82 -3.29
CA ALA A 148 -1.17 14.95 -4.32
C ALA A 148 -0.88 16.13 -5.26
N VAL A 149 -0.44 17.27 -4.73
CA VAL A 149 -0.05 18.44 -5.54
C VAL A 149 1.17 18.12 -6.42
N GLN A 150 2.22 17.49 -5.88
CA GLN A 150 3.38 17.12 -6.69
C GLN A 150 3.03 16.10 -7.78
N PHE A 151 2.18 15.13 -7.45
CA PHE A 151 1.70 14.15 -8.41
C PHE A 151 0.90 14.80 -9.55
N MET A 152 -0.03 15.70 -9.23
CA MET A 152 -0.77 16.45 -10.25
C MET A 152 0.15 17.30 -11.13
N ALA A 153 1.23 17.86 -10.57
CA ALA A 153 2.24 18.58 -11.35
C ALA A 153 3.00 17.66 -12.32
N ILE A 154 3.35 16.43 -11.90
CA ILE A 154 3.97 15.41 -12.77
C ILE A 154 3.01 15.03 -13.90
N VAL A 155 1.76 14.69 -13.58
CA VAL A 155 0.73 14.34 -14.58
C VAL A 155 0.51 15.48 -15.57
N GLY A 156 0.37 16.71 -15.07
CA GLY A 156 0.17 17.90 -15.90
C GLY A 156 1.34 18.14 -16.85
N ALA A 157 2.57 18.07 -16.37
CA ALA A 157 3.77 18.24 -17.18
C ALA A 157 3.91 17.13 -18.24
N MET A 158 3.66 15.87 -17.86
CA MET A 158 3.68 14.74 -18.80
C MET A 158 2.60 14.87 -19.88
N SER A 159 1.38 15.27 -19.51
CA SER A 159 0.31 15.53 -20.47
C SER A 159 0.70 16.63 -21.47
N LYS A 160 1.38 17.69 -21.02
CA LYS A 160 1.90 18.74 -21.91
C LYS A 160 2.98 18.23 -22.86
N ILE A 161 3.87 17.36 -22.40
CA ILE A 161 4.87 16.69 -23.26
C ILE A 161 4.17 15.90 -24.39
N CYS A 162 3.19 15.06 -24.04
CA CYS A 162 2.45 14.25 -25.02
C CYS A 162 1.74 15.14 -26.05
N VAL A 163 1.02 16.17 -25.60
CA VAL A 163 0.31 17.11 -26.50
C VAL A 163 1.27 17.86 -27.42
N LEU A 164 2.44 18.28 -26.94
CA LEU A 164 3.43 18.98 -27.77
C LEU A 164 3.98 18.08 -28.87
N LEU A 165 4.28 16.81 -28.55
CA LEU A 165 4.82 15.83 -29.49
C LEU A 165 3.76 15.32 -30.47
N GLU A 166 2.52 15.11 -30.03
CA GLU A 166 1.40 14.73 -30.90
C GLU A 166 1.08 15.84 -31.91
N ARG A 167 0.99 17.10 -31.46
CA ARG A 167 0.72 18.25 -32.34
C ARG A 167 1.77 18.37 -33.44
N ASP A 168 3.03 18.13 -33.08
CA ASP A 168 4.15 18.18 -34.00
C ASP A 168 4.07 17.06 -35.04
N THR A 169 3.80 15.83 -34.59
CA THR A 169 3.68 14.62 -35.42
C THR A 169 2.49 14.67 -36.38
N GLN A 170 1.36 15.24 -35.97
CA GLN A 170 0.14 15.32 -36.79
C GLN A 170 0.17 16.41 -37.87
N SER A 171 1.12 17.36 -37.80
CA SER A 171 1.13 18.52 -38.69
C SER A 171 1.50 18.21 -40.16
N GLY A 172 1.93 16.98 -40.48
CA GLY A 172 2.10 16.45 -41.84
C GLY A 172 3.25 17.06 -42.67
N ASN A 173 3.70 18.27 -42.34
CA ASN A 173 5.03 18.78 -42.67
C ASN A 173 5.92 18.46 -41.49
N PRO A 174 7.13 17.91 -41.62
CA PRO A 174 8.01 17.72 -40.48
C PRO A 174 8.33 19.12 -39.92
N PRO A 175 7.71 19.58 -38.83
CA PRO A 175 8.16 20.80 -38.21
C PRO A 175 9.55 20.49 -37.70
N GLU A 176 10.44 21.47 -37.76
CA GLU A 176 11.66 21.40 -36.97
C GLU A 176 11.19 21.15 -35.53
N LEU A 177 11.70 20.12 -34.87
CA LEU A 177 11.39 19.80 -33.47
C LEU A 177 12.07 20.82 -32.54
N LYS A 178 13.14 21.46 -33.02
CA LYS A 178 13.93 22.47 -32.31
C LYS A 178 13.12 23.62 -31.66
N PRO A 179 12.11 24.22 -32.29
CA PRO A 179 11.30 25.27 -31.68
C PRO A 179 10.50 24.79 -30.46
N ILE A 180 10.17 23.49 -30.36
CA ILE A 180 9.44 22.93 -29.21
C ILE A 180 10.37 22.36 -28.12
N TYR A 181 11.64 22.09 -28.42
CA TYR A 181 12.62 21.55 -27.44
C TYR A 181 12.71 22.35 -26.13
N PRO A 182 12.74 23.70 -26.13
CA PRO A 182 12.73 24.45 -24.88
C PRO A 182 11.50 24.19 -24.01
N GLN A 183 10.33 23.97 -24.62
CA GLN A 183 9.09 23.68 -23.91
C GLN A 183 9.08 22.25 -23.36
N LEU A 184 9.56 21.28 -24.15
CA LEU A 184 9.74 19.90 -23.70
C LEU A 184 10.72 19.82 -22.52
N ALA A 185 11.86 20.50 -22.63
CA ALA A 185 12.86 20.56 -21.56
C ALA A 185 12.30 21.22 -20.28
N TYR A 186 11.50 22.28 -20.43
CA TYR A 186 10.81 22.92 -19.31
C TYR A 186 9.90 21.92 -18.57
N HIS A 187 9.05 21.20 -19.29
CA HIS A 187 8.15 20.22 -18.67
C HIS A 187 8.90 19.01 -18.10
N ALA A 188 9.97 18.56 -18.75
CA ALA A 188 10.82 17.50 -18.21
C ALA A 188 11.50 17.91 -16.88
N ASN A 189 11.99 19.15 -16.79
CA ASN A 189 12.53 19.70 -15.56
C ASN A 189 11.45 19.87 -14.48
N GLN A 190 10.22 20.21 -14.86
CA GLN A 190 9.08 20.28 -13.93
C GLN A 190 8.77 18.91 -13.34
N VAL A 191 8.77 17.85 -14.15
CA VAL A 191 8.61 16.45 -13.67
C VAL A 191 9.72 16.10 -12.68
N ALA A 192 10.99 16.34 -13.02
CA ALA A 192 12.12 16.05 -12.15
C ALA A 192 12.05 16.82 -10.81
N PHE A 193 11.70 18.11 -10.86
CA PHE A 193 11.54 18.95 -9.67
C PHE A 193 10.41 18.45 -8.76
N SER A 194 9.25 18.16 -9.34
CA SER A 194 8.09 17.65 -8.60
C SER A 194 8.35 16.26 -8.05
N TRP A 195 9.08 15.40 -8.78
CA TRP A 195 9.52 14.10 -8.28
C TRP A 195 10.43 14.22 -7.05
N GLY A 196 11.42 15.14 -7.10
CA GLY A 196 12.27 15.43 -5.95
C GLY A 196 11.45 15.81 -4.72
N LYS A 197 10.41 16.63 -4.89
CA LYS A 197 9.47 17.01 -3.82
C LYS A 197 8.51 15.90 -3.38
N PHE A 198 8.15 15.01 -4.29
CA PHE A 198 7.25 13.89 -4.03
C PHE A 198 7.92 12.83 -3.14
N MET A 199 9.22 12.58 -3.35
CA MET A 199 9.98 11.59 -2.59
C MET A 199 10.10 11.97 -1.10
N PRO A 200 9.89 11.02 -0.17
CA PRO A 200 10.09 11.26 1.25
C PRO A 200 11.54 11.64 1.53
N LEU A 201 11.77 12.50 2.52
CA LEU A 201 13.11 12.96 2.90
C LEU A 201 14.07 11.81 3.25
N SER A 202 13.54 10.66 3.70
CA SER A 202 14.33 9.47 4.00
C SER A 202 14.81 8.69 2.76
N ALA A 203 14.37 9.07 1.56
CA ALA A 203 14.70 8.42 0.30
C ALA A 203 15.42 9.35 -0.71
N ARG A 204 15.79 10.56 -0.28
CA ARG A 204 16.70 11.46 -1.02
C ARG A 204 18.13 11.24 -0.56
#